data_AF-A0A1H0F7X3-F1
#
_entry.id   AF-A0A1H0F7X3-F1
#
_cell.length_a   1.000
_cell.length_b   1.000
_cell.length_c   1.000
_cell.angle_alpha   90.00
_cell.angle_beta   90.00
_cell.angle_gamma   90.00
#
_symmetry.space_group_name_H-M   'P 1'
#
loop_
_entity.id
_entity.type
_entity.pdbx_description
1 polymer ?
#
loop_
_entity_poly.entity_id
_entity_poly.type
_entity_poly.pdbx_seq_one_letter_code
_entity_poly.pdbx_strand_id
1 'polypeptide(L)' 'MTTTIPTDHAPMPACAPVIRAGAQAAREGRPRTDNPHDLNSEDWTHWMDGFDHQTVWTEHGRGTYDPFSAAAADPS' A
#
# COMPACT_ATOMS: atom_id res chain seq x y z
N MET A 1 -31.71 1.05 -23.76
CA MET A 1 -31.24 -0.09 -22.95
C MET A 1 -30.15 0.45 -22.04
N THR A 2 -30.41 0.51 -20.74
CA THR A 2 -29.49 1.11 -19.75
C THR A 2 -28.56 0.01 -19.26
N THR A 3 -27.34 -0.04 -19.77
CA THR A 3 -26.32 -0.98 -19.30
C THR A 3 -25.86 -0.55 -17.92
N THR A 4 -26.31 -1.26 -16.88
CA THR A 4 -25.78 -1.13 -15.53
C THR A 4 -24.44 -1.86 -15.52
N ILE A 5 -23.31 -1.13 -15.42
CA ILE A 5 -22.01 -1.75 -15.22
C ILE A 5 -22.01 -2.35 -13.81
N PRO A 6 -21.90 -3.67 -13.63
CA PRO A 6 -21.72 -4.23 -12.31
C PRO A 6 -20.36 -3.72 -11.80
N THR A 7 -20.37 -3.03 -10.67
CA THR A 7 -19.16 -2.74 -9.92
C THR A 7 -18.62 -4.08 -9.43
N ASP A 8 -17.81 -4.71 -10.28
CA ASP A 8 -17.03 -5.89 -9.93
C ASP A 8 -16.02 -5.44 -8.87
N HIS A 9 -16.39 -5.64 -7.60
CA HIS A 9 -15.45 -5.57 -6.49
C HIS A 9 -14.51 -6.76 -6.63
N ALA A 10 -13.57 -6.68 -7.57
CA ALA A 10 -12.50 -7.65 -7.69
C ALA A 10 -11.83 -7.78 -6.32
N PRO A 11 -11.57 -9.01 -5.85
CA PRO A 11 -10.91 -9.20 -4.58
C PRO A 11 -9.53 -8.52 -4.62
N MET A 12 -9.19 -7.81 -3.54
CA MET A 12 -7.87 -7.21 -3.38
C MET A 12 -6.79 -8.30 -3.51
N PRO A 13 -5.62 -7.98 -4.07
CA PRO A 13 -4.53 -8.96 -4.15
C PRO A 13 -4.09 -9.38 -2.75
N ALA A 14 -3.61 -10.62 -2.62
CA ALA A 14 -3.21 -11.18 -1.33
C ALA A 14 -2.09 -10.37 -0.63
N CYS A 15 -1.29 -9.62 -1.39
CA CYS A 15 -0.23 -8.74 -0.87
C CYS A 15 -0.75 -7.43 -0.27
N ALA A 16 -2.00 -7.02 -0.55
CA ALA A 16 -2.57 -5.76 -0.09
C ALA A 16 -2.46 -5.51 1.43
N PRO A 17 -2.79 -6.48 2.32
CA PRO A 17 -2.59 -6.29 3.75
C PRO A 17 -1.13 -6.08 4.14
N VAL A 18 -0.19 -6.74 3.46
CA VAL A 18 1.24 -6.66 3.76
C VAL A 18 1.82 -5.29 3.37
N ILE A 19 1.45 -4.80 2.18
CA ILE A 19 1.81 -3.45 1.70
C ILE A 19 1.25 -2.39 2.66
N ARG A 20 -0.02 -2.52 3.06
CA ARG A 20 -0.64 -1.57 4.01
C ARG A 20 0.03 -1.58 5.38
N ALA A 21 0.48 -2.74 5.86
CA ALA A 21 1.23 -2.84 7.11
C ALA A 21 2.58 -2.11 7.04
N GLY A 22 3.29 -2.21 5.92
CA GLY A 22 4.52 -1.45 5.67
C GLY A 22 4.29 0.05 5.63
N ALA A 23 3.27 0.49 4.89
CA ALA A 23 2.88 1.90 4.86
C ALA A 23 2.52 2.42 6.26
N GLN A 24 1.76 1.65 7.04
CA GLN A 24 1.42 2.04 8.42
C GLN A 24 2.68 2.21 9.28
N ALA A 25 3.64 1.28 9.21
CA ALA A 25 4.88 1.37 9.98
C ALA A 25 5.70 2.64 9.65
N ALA A 26 5.77 3.03 8.37
CA ALA A 26 6.42 4.28 7.97
C ALA A 26 5.71 5.52 8.56
N ARG A 27 4.37 5.55 8.58
CA ARG A 27 3.59 6.63 9.19
C ARG A 27 3.80 6.75 10.70
N GLU A 28 4.00 5.62 11.36
CA GLU A 28 4.30 5.56 12.79
C GLU A 28 5.76 5.91 13.10
N GLY A 29 6.60 6.17 12.08
CA GLY A 29 8.01 6.48 12.25
C GLY A 29 8.86 5.29 12.69
N ARG A 30 8.38 4.06 12.47
CA ARG A 30 9.09 2.84 12.83
C ARG A 30 10.25 2.59 11.85
N PRO A 31 11.36 1.99 12.29
CA PRO A 31 12.47 1.67 11.39
C PRO A 31 12.13 0.50 10.47
N ARG A 32 12.78 0.40 9.31
CA ARG A 32 12.65 -0.75 8.39
C ARG A 32 12.99 -2.10 9.03
N THR A 33 13.83 -2.10 10.07
CA THR A 33 14.20 -3.31 10.83
C THR A 33 13.04 -3.93 11.60
N ASP A 34 11.92 -3.22 11.74
CA ASP A 34 10.69 -3.72 12.36
C ASP A 34 9.84 -4.58 11.44
N ASN A 35 10.25 -4.76 10.18
CA ASN A 35 9.61 -5.69 9.25
C ASN A 35 9.64 -7.11 9.86
N PRO A 36 8.48 -7.74 10.13
CA PRO A 36 8.41 -9.02 10.83
C PRO A 36 8.65 -10.22 9.90
N HIS A 37 8.77 -10.00 8.59
CA HIS A 37 8.86 -11.05 7.59
C HIS A 37 10.31 -11.49 7.36
N ASP A 38 10.50 -12.74 6.92
CA ASP A 38 11.83 -13.23 6.54
C ASP A 38 12.39 -12.41 5.37
N LEU A 39 13.66 -12.03 5.44
CA LEU A 39 14.33 -11.16 4.45
C LEU A 39 14.19 -11.66 3.00
N ASN A 40 14.06 -12.97 2.78
CA ASN A 40 13.96 -13.57 1.44
C ASN A 40 12.50 -13.89 1.05
N SER A 41 11.51 -13.50 1.85
CA SER A 41 10.10 -13.74 1.57
C SER A 41 9.49 -12.67 0.66
N GLU A 42 8.47 -13.05 -0.11
CA GLU A 42 7.67 -12.10 -0.89
C GLU A 42 6.98 -11.07 0.03
N ASP A 43 6.55 -11.50 1.22
CA ASP A 43 5.93 -10.59 2.19
C ASP A 43 6.90 -9.51 2.67
N TRP A 44 8.19 -9.83 2.85
CA TRP A 44 9.19 -8.81 3.18
C TRP A 44 9.28 -7.76 2.08
N THR A 45 9.30 -8.21 0.81
CA THR A 45 9.33 -7.31 -0.36
C THR A 45 8.08 -6.43 -0.40
N HIS A 46 6.89 -7.00 -0.23
CA HIS A 46 5.63 -6.27 -0.22
C HIS A 46 5.53 -5.26 0.93
N TRP A 47 6.01 -5.63 2.11
CA TRP A 47 6.02 -4.74 3.26
C TRP A 47 6.97 -3.56 3.03
N MET A 48 8.16 -3.83 2.49
CA MET A 48 9.14 -2.80 2.15
C MET A 48 8.62 -1.83 1.09
N ASP A 49 7.93 -2.34 0.07
CA ASP A 49 7.31 -1.51 -0.98
C ASP A 49 6.31 -0.50 -0.39
N GLY A 50 5.43 -0.96 0.52
CA GLY A 50 4.50 -0.08 1.21
C GLY A 50 5.18 0.95 2.12
N PHE A 51 6.22 0.53 2.86
CA PHE A 51 7.00 1.40 3.74
C PHE A 51 7.68 2.53 2.95
N ASP A 52 8.36 2.18 1.86
CA ASP A 52 9.14 3.10 1.07
C ASP A 52 8.25 4.10 0.34
N HIS A 53 7.16 3.64 -0.27
CA HIS A 53 6.19 4.54 -0.91
C HIS A 53 5.55 5.51 0.08
N GLN A 54 5.19 5.04 1.28
CA GLN A 54 4.61 5.92 2.28
C GLN A 54 5.62 6.94 2.82
N THR A 55 6.91 6.57 2.91
CA THR A 55 7.97 7.52 3.28
C THR A 55 8.01 8.68 2.28
N VAL A 56 8.07 8.36 0.99
CA VAL A 56 8.02 9.36 -0.11
C VAL A 56 6.73 10.18 -0.05
N TRP A 57 5.57 9.57 0.19
CA TRP A 57 4.29 10.30 0.27
C TRP A 57 4.27 11.30 1.41
N THR A 58 4.88 10.94 2.54
CA THR A 58 4.99 11.82 3.70
C THR A 58 5.91 13.00 3.40
N GLU A 59 7.05 12.75 2.76
CA GLU A 59 7.99 13.80 2.32
C GLU A 59 7.34 14.80 1.34
N HIS A 60 6.42 14.32 0.50
CA HIS A 60 5.68 15.14 -0.47
C HIS A 60 4.34 15.69 0.05
N GLY A 61 3.97 15.45 1.31
CA GLY A 61 2.70 15.92 1.88
C GLY A 61 1.43 15.30 1.25
N ARG A 62 1.54 14.12 0.64
CA ARG A 62 0.46 13.43 -0.10
C ARG A 62 -0.48 12.59 0.76
N GLY A 63 -0.25 12.52 2.08
CA GLY A 63 -1.09 11.79 3.02
C GLY A 63 -0.81 10.28 3.03
N THR A 64 -1.87 9.46 3.03
CA THR A 64 -1.74 8.00 3.14
C THR A 64 -1.56 7.34 1.77
N TYR A 65 -0.54 6.51 1.64
CA TYR A 65 -0.35 5.62 0.52
C TYR A 65 -1.26 4.39 0.67
N ASP A 66 -2.21 4.23 -0.26
CA ASP A 66 -2.99 3.00 -0.43
C ASP A 66 -3.17 2.73 -1.94
N PRO A 67 -2.32 1.91 -2.55
CA PRO A 67 -2.31 1.69 -4.01
C PRO A 67 -3.54 0.93 -4.51
N PHE A 68 -4.36 0.40 -3.60
CA PHE A 68 -5.59 -0.32 -3.92
C PHE A 68 -6.85 0.51 -3.65
N SER A 69 -6.71 1.74 -3.15
CA SER A 69 -7.84 2.64 -2.99
C SER A 69 -8.26 3.20 -4.36
N ALA A 70 -9.57 3.36 -4.59
CA ALA A 70 -10.08 3.99 -5.81
C ALA A 70 -9.61 5.45 -6.01
N ALA A 71 -9.08 6.08 -4.95
CA ALA A 71 -8.49 7.41 -4.96
C ALA A 71 -6.98 7.42 -5.26
N ALA A 72 -6.35 6.25 -5.48
CA ALA A 72 -4.93 6.15 -5.83
C ALA A 72 -4.61 6.69 -7.24
N ALA A 73 -5.64 6.93 -8.06
CA ALA A 73 -5.53 7.50 -9.40
C ALA A 73 -5.57 9.04 -9.36
N ASP A 74 -4.39 9.68 -9.29
CA ASP A 74 -3.83 10.56 -10.34
C ASP A 74 -2.74 11.48 -9.73
N PRO A 75 -1.47 11.44 -10.18
CA PRO A 75 -0.55 12.55 -9.96
C PRO A 75 -0.95 13.73 -10.86
N SER A 76 -1.55 14.77 -10.28
CA SER A 76 -1.69 16.09 -10.93
C SER A 76 -0.38 16.86 -10.96
#